data_AF-A0A5R8ZW28-F1
#
_entry.id   AF-A0A5R8ZW28-F1
#
_cell.length_a   1.000
_cell.length_b   1.000
_cell.length_c   1.000
_cell.angle_alpha   90.00
_cell.angle_beta   90.00
_cell.angle_gamma   90.00
#
_symmetry.space_group_name_H-M   'P 1'
#
loop_
_entity.id
_entity.type
_entity.pdbx_description
1 polymer ?
#
loop_
_entity_poly.entity_id
_entity_poly.type
_entity_poly.pdbx_seq_one_letter_code
_entity_poly.pdbx_strand_id
1 'polypeptide(L)'
;MLKNIKEEIQETAIAIDDLDVLRAFAILLVVLRHCFSPYMGSWPVSAFYDHNIFADITGKYISTISMPLFVFISGFLFSYLRNNLKKYPNFTVLLKKKTARLLRPYFILAPLYIVLFIDFNSTFGFLKQIWEGAGHLWFLLMIFTIFMLFHPLESYFKIKPLKSFVVVLFFSCIPVSRF
;
A
#
# COMPACT_ATOMS: atom_id res chain seq x y z
N MET A 1 -31.90 22.30 -6.70
CA MET A 1 -31.61 20.91 -6.27
C MET A 1 -30.87 20.12 -7.35
N LEU A 2 -31.42 19.93 -8.56
CA LEU A 2 -30.73 19.21 -9.65
C LEU A 2 -29.43 19.86 -10.15
N LYS A 3 -29.33 21.20 -10.10
CA LYS A 3 -28.12 21.95 -10.49
C LYS A 3 -26.95 21.65 -9.53
N ASN A 4 -27.19 21.72 -8.22
CA ASN A 4 -26.21 21.41 -7.18
C ASN A 4 -25.74 19.95 -7.25
N ILE A 5 -26.64 19.01 -7.57
CA ILE A 5 -26.27 17.58 -7.72
C ILE A 5 -25.33 17.39 -8.93
N LYS A 6 -25.58 18.08 -10.05
CA LYS A 6 -24.69 18.02 -11.22
C LYS A 6 -23.33 18.66 -10.96
N GLU A 7 -23.29 19.77 -10.22
CA GLU A 7 -22.05 20.43 -9.81
C GLU A 7 -21.22 19.52 -8.88
N GLU A 8 -21.86 18.87 -7.90
CA GLU A 8 -21.19 17.91 -6.99
C GLU A 8 -20.66 16.66 -7.72
N ILE A 9 -21.40 16.14 -8.71
CA ILE A 9 -20.94 15.05 -9.56
C ILE A 9 -19.75 15.48 -10.42
N GLN A 10 -19.77 16.70 -10.96
CA GLN A 10 -18.67 17.23 -11.78
C GLN A 10 -17.41 17.45 -10.96
N GLU A 11 -17.50 18.05 -9.77
CA GLU A 11 -16.38 18.24 -8.86
C GLU A 11 -15.76 16.91 -8.43
N THR A 12 -16.60 15.91 -8.12
CA THR A 12 -16.10 14.58 -7.76
C THR A 12 -15.44 13.86 -8.93
N ALA A 13 -15.93 14.04 -10.17
CA ALA A 13 -15.27 13.49 -11.36
C ALA A 13 -13.87 14.09 -11.57
N ILE A 14 -13.74 15.42 -11.42
CA ILE A 14 -12.45 16.12 -11.50
C ILE A 14 -11.49 15.61 -10.42
N ALA A 15 -11.96 15.49 -9.17
CA ALA A 15 -11.13 14.99 -8.07
C ALA A 15 -10.66 13.53 -8.26
N ILE A 16 -11.44 12.69 -8.96
CA ILE A 16 -11.03 11.31 -9.29
C ILE A 16 -9.98 11.32 -10.40
N ASP A 17 -10.09 12.21 -11.39
CA ASP A 17 -9.12 12.35 -12.48
C ASP A 17 -7.75 12.82 -11.95
N ASP A 18 -7.75 13.84 -11.09
CA ASP A 18 -6.55 14.32 -10.38
C ASP A 18 -5.88 13.19 -9.58
N LEU A 19 -6.69 12.32 -8.96
CA LEU A 19 -6.21 11.18 -8.20
C LEU A 19 -5.55 10.12 -9.12
N ASP A 20 -6.04 9.94 -10.34
CA ASP A 20 -5.45 9.03 -11.32
C ASP A 20 -4.12 9.56 -11.86
N VAL A 21 -3.99 10.88 -12.06
CA VAL A 21 -2.70 11.53 -12.33
C VAL A 21 -1.71 11.30 -11.18
N LEU A 22 -2.18 11.47 -9.93
CA LEU A 22 -1.35 11.26 -8.75
C LEU A 22 -0.92 9.79 -8.59
N ARG A 23 -1.78 8.83 -9.00
CA ARG A 23 -1.40 7.40 -9.07
C ARG A 23 -0.32 7.17 -10.10
N ALA A 24 -0.48 7.73 -11.31
CA ALA A 24 0.52 7.59 -12.36
C ALA A 24 1.89 8.12 -11.88
N PHE A 25 1.89 9.27 -11.21
CA PHE A 25 3.08 9.83 -10.60
C PHE A 25 3.68 8.91 -9.51
N ALA A 26 2.85 8.38 -8.61
CA ALA A 26 3.30 7.44 -7.58
C ALA A 26 3.91 6.16 -8.19
N ILE A 27 3.30 5.60 -9.24
CA ILE A 27 3.83 4.45 -9.99
C ILE A 27 5.21 4.81 -10.57
N LEU A 28 5.34 5.97 -11.20
CA LEU A 28 6.60 6.42 -11.79
C LEU A 28 7.71 6.52 -10.75
N LEU A 29 7.42 7.08 -9.56
CA LEU A 29 8.37 7.13 -8.46
C LEU A 29 8.81 5.73 -8.01
N VAL A 30 7.89 4.77 -7.89
CA VAL A 30 8.24 3.39 -7.52
C VAL A 30 9.13 2.74 -8.58
N VAL A 31 8.81 2.91 -9.87
CA VAL A 31 9.64 2.42 -10.97
C VAL A 31 11.04 3.05 -10.90
N LEU A 32 11.13 4.35 -10.68
CA LEU A 32 12.40 5.06 -10.56
C LEU A 32 13.24 4.54 -9.38
N ARG A 33 12.61 4.26 -8.23
CA ARG A 33 13.27 3.60 -7.09
C ARG A 33 13.81 2.21 -7.48
N HIS A 34 13.08 1.45 -8.27
CA HIS A 34 13.53 0.13 -8.73
C HIS A 34 14.74 0.23 -9.67
N CYS A 35 14.81 1.25 -10.52
CA CYS A 35 15.97 1.52 -11.36
C CYS A 35 17.24 1.80 -10.53
N PHE A 36 17.12 2.49 -9.39
CA PHE A 36 18.27 2.73 -8.51
C PHE A 36 18.68 1.51 -7.68
N SER A 37 17.76 0.57 -7.46
CA SER A 37 17.93 -0.51 -6.49
C SER A 37 19.19 -1.36 -6.62
N PRO A 38 19.66 -1.72 -7.83
CA PRO A 38 20.90 -2.47 -7.99
C PRO A 38 22.10 -1.78 -7.33
N TYR A 39 22.14 -0.45 -7.31
CA TYR A 39 23.26 0.32 -6.78
C TYR A 39 23.17 0.64 -5.28
N MET A 40 22.07 0.25 -4.60
CA MET A 40 21.79 0.64 -3.21
C MET A 40 22.23 -0.39 -2.17
N GLY A 41 22.75 -1.55 -2.59
CA GLY A 41 23.05 -2.67 -1.68
C GLY A 41 21.83 -3.34 -1.06
N SER A 42 20.62 -2.88 -1.38
CA SER A 42 19.38 -3.34 -0.73
C SER A 42 18.82 -4.65 -1.29
N TRP A 43 19.26 -5.07 -2.49
CA TRP A 43 18.67 -6.20 -3.22
C TRP A 43 19.72 -7.26 -3.56
N PRO A 44 19.32 -8.52 -3.82
CA PRO A 44 20.25 -9.57 -4.23
C PRO A 44 21.07 -9.20 -5.49
N VAL A 45 20.45 -8.49 -6.43
CA VAL A 45 21.13 -8.01 -7.65
C VAL A 45 22.25 -7.02 -7.38
N SER A 46 22.27 -6.37 -6.20
CA SER A 46 23.34 -5.45 -5.81
C SER A 46 24.69 -6.14 -5.64
N ALA A 47 24.74 -7.47 -5.58
CA ALA A 47 26.00 -8.21 -5.60
C ALA A 47 26.78 -8.06 -6.93
N PHE A 48 26.11 -7.66 -8.02
CA PHE A 48 26.71 -7.53 -9.36
C PHE A 48 27.04 -6.09 -9.76
N TYR A 49 26.78 -5.11 -8.88
CA TYR A 49 26.96 -3.69 -9.17
C TYR A 49 27.68 -2.99 -8.03
N ASP A 50 28.53 -2.03 -8.36
CA ASP A 50 29.19 -1.22 -7.35
C ASP A 50 28.18 -0.35 -6.61
N HIS A 51 28.35 -0.30 -5.29
CA HIS A 51 27.52 0.55 -4.43
C HIS A 51 27.71 2.02 -4.79
N ASN A 52 26.60 2.72 -5.04
CA ASN A 52 26.60 4.14 -5.33
C ASN A 52 25.79 4.91 -4.28
N ILE A 53 26.47 5.76 -3.52
CA ILE A 53 25.85 6.52 -2.43
C ILE A 53 24.77 7.49 -2.90
N PHE A 54 24.92 8.07 -4.10
CA PHE A 54 23.93 8.96 -4.68
C PHE A 54 22.65 8.19 -5.04
N ALA A 55 22.79 7.00 -5.63
CA ALA A 55 21.66 6.13 -5.92
C ALA A 55 20.96 5.65 -4.64
N ASP A 56 21.72 5.32 -3.60
CA ASP A 56 21.18 4.89 -2.31
C ASP A 56 20.34 6.00 -1.64
N ILE A 57 20.91 7.19 -1.50
CA ILE A 57 20.21 8.34 -0.93
C ILE A 57 18.97 8.69 -1.76
N THR A 58 19.13 8.82 -3.08
CA THR A 58 18.02 9.19 -3.98
C THR A 58 16.90 8.17 -3.93
N GLY A 59 17.21 6.88 -4.00
CA GLY A 59 16.22 5.82 -3.90
C GLY A 59 15.49 5.84 -2.54
N LYS A 60 16.20 6.02 -1.43
CA LYS A 60 15.56 6.12 -0.11
C LYS A 60 14.55 7.27 -0.06
N TYR A 61 14.92 8.48 -0.51
CA TYR A 61 14.00 9.62 -0.56
C TYR A 61 12.79 9.38 -1.46
N ILE A 62 12.99 8.79 -2.63
CA ILE A 62 11.89 8.44 -3.54
C ILE A 62 10.90 7.50 -2.84
N SER A 63 11.42 6.47 -2.16
CA SER A 63 10.58 5.50 -1.43
C SER A 63 9.83 6.12 -0.24
N THR A 64 10.45 7.09 0.45
CA THR A 64 9.81 7.83 1.55
C THR A 64 8.61 8.63 1.08
N ILE A 65 8.57 9.05 -0.19
CA ILE A 65 7.45 9.80 -0.76
C ILE A 65 6.44 8.85 -1.42
N SER A 66 6.92 7.91 -2.23
CA SER A 66 6.06 7.07 -3.08
C SER A 66 5.16 6.14 -2.27
N MET A 67 5.68 5.52 -1.21
CA MET A 67 4.91 4.57 -0.40
C MET A 67 3.77 5.24 0.37
N PRO A 68 3.99 6.32 1.14
CA PRO A 68 2.90 7.05 1.79
C PRO A 68 1.90 7.63 0.80
N LEU A 69 2.36 8.10 -0.36
CA LEU A 69 1.48 8.60 -1.41
C LEU A 69 0.51 7.52 -1.91
N PHE A 70 0.99 6.30 -2.18
CA PHE A 70 0.13 5.18 -2.56
C PHE A 70 -0.86 4.79 -1.45
N VAL A 71 -0.42 4.79 -0.19
CA VAL A 71 -1.29 4.52 0.96
C VAL A 71 -2.39 5.58 1.05
N PHE A 72 -2.03 6.85 0.92
CA PHE A 72 -2.96 7.98 0.95
C PHE A 72 -4.02 7.85 -0.14
N ILE A 73 -3.60 7.66 -1.39
CA ILE A 73 -4.51 7.50 -2.53
C ILE A 73 -5.46 6.30 -2.32
N SER A 74 -4.91 5.19 -1.83
CA SER A 74 -5.68 3.97 -1.57
C SER A 74 -6.72 4.17 -0.46
N GLY A 75 -6.36 4.89 0.60
CA GLY A 75 -7.24 5.24 1.71
C GLY A 75 -8.34 6.22 1.29
N PHE A 76 -7.99 7.28 0.55
CA PHE A 76 -8.95 8.24 0.01
C PHE A 76 -10.00 7.54 -0.87
N LEU A 77 -9.55 6.75 -1.85
CA LEU A 77 -10.44 6.01 -2.74
C LEU A 77 -11.32 5.02 -1.95
N PHE A 78 -10.76 4.35 -0.95
CA PHE A 78 -11.53 3.45 -0.11
C PHE A 78 -12.65 4.19 0.64
N SER A 79 -12.34 5.33 1.28
CA SER A 79 -13.32 6.14 2.00
C SER A 79 -14.42 6.62 1.07
N TYR A 80 -14.05 7.16 -0.09
CA TYR A 80 -15.01 7.65 -1.09
C TYR A 80 -15.94 6.53 -1.60
N LEU A 81 -15.36 5.38 -2.00
CA LEU A 81 -16.14 4.23 -2.48
C LEU A 81 -17.09 3.67 -1.41
N ARG A 82 -16.72 3.75 -0.13
CA ARG A 82 -17.53 3.28 0.98
C ARG A 82 -18.62 4.28 1.36
N ASN A 83 -18.24 5.53 1.62
CA ASN A 83 -19.13 6.54 2.20
C ASN A 83 -20.11 7.10 1.17
N ASN A 84 -19.63 7.42 -0.05
CA ASN A 84 -20.42 8.07 -1.10
C ASN A 84 -21.09 7.02 -2.00
N LEU A 85 -20.34 6.03 -2.47
CA LEU A 85 -20.84 5.05 -3.45
C LEU A 85 -21.41 3.76 -2.82
N LYS A 86 -21.39 3.62 -1.48
CA LYS A 86 -21.88 2.45 -0.74
C LYS A 86 -21.36 1.10 -1.28
N LYS A 87 -20.19 1.08 -1.92
CA LYS A 87 -19.61 -0.10 -2.59
C LYS A 87 -19.21 -1.21 -1.61
N TYR A 88 -18.96 -0.82 -0.36
CA TYR A 88 -18.54 -1.65 0.76
C TYR A 88 -19.49 -1.44 1.96
N PRO A 89 -20.74 -1.92 1.89
CA PRO A 89 -21.72 -1.67 2.93
C PRO A 89 -21.39 -2.41 4.24
N ASN A 90 -20.93 -3.67 4.12
CA ASN A 90 -20.67 -4.55 5.25
C ASN A 90 -19.23 -5.09 5.21
N PHE A 91 -18.70 -5.50 6.37
CA PHE A 91 -17.35 -6.05 6.50
C PHE A 91 -17.12 -7.27 5.60
N THR A 92 -18.10 -8.18 5.52
CA THR A 92 -18.02 -9.37 4.66
C THR A 92 -17.89 -9.03 3.17
N VAL A 93 -18.59 -7.99 2.72
CA VAL A 93 -18.51 -7.53 1.32
C VAL A 93 -17.16 -6.89 1.06
N LEU A 94 -16.64 -6.12 2.03
CA LEU A 94 -15.30 -5.56 1.94
C LEU A 94 -14.25 -6.67 1.84
N LEU A 95 -14.29 -7.63 2.77
CA LEU A 95 -13.38 -8.77 2.83
C LEU A 95 -13.38 -9.51 1.50
N LYS A 96 -14.55 -9.97 1.03
CA LYS A 96 -14.66 -10.72 -0.23
C LYS A 96 -14.08 -9.95 -1.43
N LYS A 97 -14.41 -8.66 -1.57
CA LYS A 97 -13.95 -7.85 -2.71
C LYS A 97 -12.44 -7.55 -2.64
N LYS A 98 -11.91 -7.21 -1.46
CA LYS A 98 -10.48 -6.89 -1.29
C LYS A 98 -9.62 -8.15 -1.32
N THR A 99 -10.06 -9.27 -0.75
CA THR A 99 -9.39 -10.57 -0.86
C THR A 99 -9.27 -11.00 -2.32
N ALA A 100 -10.37 -10.93 -3.09
CA ALA A 100 -10.34 -11.28 -4.52
C ALA A 100 -9.39 -10.40 -5.34
N ARG A 101 -9.23 -9.13 -4.95
CA ARG A 101 -8.39 -8.16 -5.68
C ARG A 101 -6.93 -8.15 -5.24
N LEU A 102 -6.64 -8.37 -3.96
CA LEU A 102 -5.30 -8.19 -3.36
C LEU A 102 -4.68 -9.52 -2.96
N LEU A 103 -5.41 -10.37 -2.23
CA LEU A 103 -4.85 -11.63 -1.74
C LEU A 103 -4.79 -12.71 -2.82
N ARG A 104 -5.76 -12.75 -3.75
CA ARG A 104 -5.71 -13.70 -4.86
C ARG A 104 -4.43 -13.57 -5.71
N PRO A 105 -4.05 -12.37 -6.21
CA PRO A 105 -2.78 -12.25 -6.93
C PRO A 105 -1.58 -12.49 -6.02
N TYR A 106 -1.66 -12.12 -4.74
CA TYR A 106 -0.60 -12.39 -3.77
C TYR A 106 -0.31 -13.89 -3.63
N PHE A 107 -1.33 -14.73 -3.41
CA PHE A 107 -1.16 -16.17 -3.23
C PHE A 107 -0.70 -16.91 -4.49
N ILE A 108 -0.82 -16.29 -5.66
CA ILE A 108 -0.29 -16.84 -6.92
C ILE A 108 1.16 -16.39 -7.12
N LEU A 109 1.44 -15.10 -6.93
CA LEU A 109 2.74 -14.50 -7.23
C LEU A 109 3.78 -14.71 -6.13
N ALA A 110 3.39 -14.74 -4.86
CA ALA A 110 4.33 -14.89 -3.75
C ALA A 110 5.03 -16.25 -3.74
N PRO A 111 4.34 -17.40 -3.87
CA PRO A 111 5.01 -18.70 -3.99
C PRO A 111 5.93 -18.77 -5.21
N LEU A 112 5.48 -18.24 -6.36
CA LEU A 112 6.27 -18.21 -7.58
C LEU A 112 7.56 -17.39 -7.38
N TYR A 113 7.45 -16.22 -6.74
CA TYR A 113 8.59 -15.38 -6.43
C TYR A 113 9.58 -16.06 -5.48
N ILE A 114 9.09 -16.71 -4.42
CA ILE A 114 9.94 -17.43 -3.46
C ILE A 114 10.71 -18.55 -4.17
N VAL A 115 10.02 -19.37 -4.97
CA VAL A 115 10.66 -20.49 -5.69
C VAL A 115 11.71 -20.00 -6.70
N LEU A 116 11.51 -18.85 -7.34
CA LEU A 116 12.42 -18.35 -8.37
C LEU A 116 13.61 -17.56 -7.83
N PHE A 117 13.45 -16.85 -6.72
CA PHE A 117 14.41 -15.83 -6.28
C PHE A 117 14.89 -15.97 -4.83
N ILE A 118 14.32 -16.87 -4.04
CA ILE A 118 14.66 -17.03 -2.62
C ILE A 118 15.05 -18.47 -2.34
N ASP A 119 16.27 -18.68 -1.87
CA ASP A 119 16.68 -19.97 -1.34
C ASP A 119 15.99 -20.22 0.01
N PHE A 120 15.24 -21.31 0.12
CA PHE A 120 14.61 -21.75 1.36
C PHE A 120 14.99 -23.19 1.68
N ASN A 121 15.52 -23.41 2.88
CA ASN A 121 16.00 -24.73 3.31
C ASN A 121 14.92 -25.55 4.07
N SER A 122 13.75 -24.96 4.35
CA SER A 122 12.68 -25.63 5.11
C SER A 122 11.29 -25.10 4.75
N THR A 123 10.28 -25.94 4.96
CA THR A 123 8.85 -25.56 4.83
C THR A 123 8.47 -24.41 5.76
N PHE A 124 9.07 -24.37 6.97
CA PHE A 124 8.86 -23.25 7.89
C PHE A 124 9.45 -21.94 7.34
N GLY A 125 10.64 -21.99 6.73
CA GLY A 125 11.24 -20.83 6.06
C GLY A 125 10.37 -20.32 4.91
N PHE A 126 9.79 -21.22 4.12
CA PHE A 126 8.85 -20.87 3.05
C PHE A 126 7.60 -20.15 3.59
N LEU A 127 6.96 -20.70 4.63
CA LEU A 127 5.78 -20.09 5.24
C LEU A 127 6.10 -18.73 5.88
N LYS A 128 7.27 -18.60 6.50
CA LYS A 128 7.75 -17.34 7.06
C LYS A 128 7.85 -16.26 5.98
N GLN A 129 8.44 -16.57 4.81
CA GLN A 129 8.55 -15.62 3.70
C GLN A 129 7.18 -15.21 3.13
N ILE A 130 6.22 -16.14 3.09
CA ILE A 130 4.83 -15.81 2.71
C ILE A 130 4.18 -14.88 3.73
N TRP A 131 4.49 -15.02 5.02
CA TRP A 131 3.91 -14.17 6.05
C TRP A 131 4.53 -12.76 6.07
N GLU A 132 5.86 -12.68 5.93
CA GLU A 132 6.60 -11.41 5.94
C GLU A 132 6.34 -10.58 4.67
N GLY A 133 5.91 -11.23 3.58
CA GLY A 133 5.63 -10.59 2.31
C GLY A 133 6.82 -10.72 1.38
N ALA A 134 6.75 -11.66 0.44
CA ALA A 134 7.84 -11.93 -0.48
C ALA A 134 8.16 -10.73 -1.39
N GLY A 135 9.41 -10.26 -1.36
CA GLY A 135 9.89 -9.17 -2.22
C GLY A 135 9.06 -7.89 -2.06
N HIS A 136 8.51 -7.34 -3.15
CA HIS A 136 7.67 -6.13 -3.13
C HIS A 136 6.20 -6.40 -2.80
N LEU A 137 5.80 -7.67 -2.69
CA LEU A 137 4.41 -8.06 -2.47
C LEU A 137 3.94 -7.77 -1.04
N TRP A 138 4.86 -7.52 -0.11
CA TRP A 138 4.56 -7.09 1.25
C TRP A 138 3.61 -5.89 1.30
N PHE A 139 3.71 -4.98 0.32
CA PHE A 139 2.86 -3.80 0.23
C PHE A 139 1.37 -4.17 0.07
N LEU A 140 1.06 -5.25 -0.67
CA LEU A 140 -0.31 -5.71 -0.86
C LEU A 140 -0.89 -6.25 0.45
N LEU A 141 -0.10 -7.03 1.20
CA LEU A 141 -0.50 -7.54 2.52
C LEU A 141 -0.72 -6.40 3.51
N MET A 142 0.19 -5.42 3.52
CA MET A 142 0.09 -4.24 4.38
C MET A 142 -1.20 -3.46 4.09
N ILE A 143 -1.47 -3.10 2.84
CA ILE A 143 -2.68 -2.36 2.45
C ILE A 143 -3.95 -3.16 2.77
N PHE A 144 -3.94 -4.48 2.54
CA PHE A 144 -5.06 -5.33 2.89
C PHE A 144 -5.34 -5.29 4.39
N THR A 145 -4.32 -5.44 5.22
CA THR A 145 -4.42 -5.38 6.69
C THR A 145 -4.93 -4.02 7.16
N ILE A 146 -4.43 -2.92 6.59
CA ILE A 146 -4.93 -1.57 6.91
C ILE A 146 -6.43 -1.47 6.64
N PHE A 147 -6.93 -1.97 5.50
CA PHE A 147 -8.37 -1.94 5.22
C PHE A 147 -9.19 -2.77 6.21
N MET A 148 -8.67 -3.93 6.64
CA MET A 148 -9.35 -4.77 7.63
C MET A 148 -9.40 -4.12 9.01
N LEU A 149 -8.33 -3.44 9.43
CA LEU A 149 -8.27 -2.71 10.69
C LEU A 149 -9.13 -1.44 10.66
N PHE A 150 -9.09 -0.70 9.55
CA PHE A 150 -9.80 0.57 9.44
C PHE A 150 -11.32 0.40 9.46
N HIS A 151 -11.86 -0.67 8.85
CA HIS A 151 -13.30 -0.84 8.73
C HIS A 151 -14.07 -0.82 10.06
N PRO A 152 -13.69 -1.61 11.10
CA PRO A 152 -14.33 -1.54 12.42
C PRO A 152 -13.97 -0.26 13.19
N LEU A 153 -12.78 0.31 12.98
CA LEU A 153 -12.35 1.54 13.64
C LEU A 153 -13.04 2.80 13.11
N GLU A 154 -13.57 2.77 11.88
CA GLU A 154 -14.19 3.93 11.25
C GLU A 154 -15.33 4.53 12.11
N SER A 155 -16.15 3.69 12.74
CA SER A 155 -17.22 4.15 13.62
C SER A 155 -16.68 4.92 14.83
N TYR A 156 -15.55 4.49 15.39
CA TYR A 156 -14.87 5.16 16.50
C TYR A 156 -14.20 6.48 16.03
N PHE A 157 -13.56 6.43 14.86
CA PHE A 157 -12.86 7.57 14.25
C PHE A 157 -13.79 8.74 13.93
N LYS A 158 -15.03 8.45 13.50
CA LYS A 158 -16.05 9.49 13.25
C LYS A 158 -16.54 10.17 14.52
N ILE A 159 -16.60 9.45 15.65
CA ILE A 159 -17.14 9.98 16.91
C ILE A 159 -16.07 10.78 17.68
N LYS A 160 -14.80 10.36 17.66
CA LYS A 160 -13.71 11.01 18.41
C LYS A 160 -12.45 11.23 17.55
N PRO A 161 -12.44 12.20 16.62
CA PRO A 161 -11.34 12.38 15.68
C PRO A 161 -10.00 12.69 16.36
N LEU A 162 -10.00 13.51 17.43
CA LEU A 162 -8.77 13.89 18.13
C LEU A 162 -8.10 12.69 18.85
N LYS A 163 -8.88 11.86 19.54
CA LYS A 163 -8.34 10.65 20.20
C LYS A 163 -7.84 9.63 19.21
N SER A 164 -8.51 9.55 18.06
CA SER A 164 -8.15 8.68 16.95
C SER A 164 -6.82 9.07 16.33
N PHE A 165 -6.60 10.36 16.15
CA PHE A 165 -5.32 10.90 15.69
C PHE A 165 -4.17 10.57 16.65
N VAL A 166 -4.40 10.70 17.96
CA VAL A 166 -3.40 10.33 18.98
C VAL A 166 -3.09 8.84 18.95
N VAL A 167 -4.09 7.97 18.75
CA VAL A 167 -3.87 6.52 18.62
C VAL A 167 -3.03 6.20 17.37
N VAL A 168 -3.34 6.82 16.22
CA VAL A 168 -2.55 6.64 14.99
C VAL A 168 -1.11 7.12 15.18
N LEU A 169 -0.92 8.28 15.82
CA LEU A 169 0.42 8.80 16.13
C LEU A 169 1.19 7.83 17.03
N PHE A 170 0.54 7.30 18.07
CA PHE A 170 1.15 6.33 18.97
C PHE A 170 1.63 5.08 18.22
N PHE A 171 0.80 4.51 17.33
CA PHE A 171 1.20 3.36 16.51
C PHE A 171 2.28 3.71 15.47
N SER A 172 2.29 4.93 14.92
CA SER A 172 3.33 5.36 13.97
C SER A 172 4.68 5.63 14.62
N CYS A 173 4.71 5.98 15.91
CA CYS A 173 5.92 6.21 16.68
C CYS A 173 6.55 4.91 17.22
N ILE A 174 5.87 3.77 17.10
CA ILE A 174 6.52 2.48 17.37
C ILE A 174 7.58 2.33 16.28
N PRO A 175 8.88 2.36 16.60
CA PRO A 175 9.88 2.08 15.60
C PRO A 175 9.58 0.69 15.07
N VAL A 176 9.27 0.62 13.77
CA VAL A 176 9.25 -0.64 13.05
C VAL A 176 10.72 -1.07 13.00
N SER A 177 11.19 -1.63 14.12
CA SER A 177 12.53 -2.15 14.25
C SER A 177 12.62 -3.37 13.34
N ARG A 178 13.25 -3.13 12.18
CA ARG A 178 13.63 -4.12 11.17
C ARG A 178 12.48 -4.54 10.24
N PHE A 179 12.49 -3.93 9.06
CA PHE A 179 12.40 -4.64 7.79
C PHE A 179 13.74 -4.49 7.08
#